data_AF-A0A5N5HUR8-F1
#
_entry.id   AF-A0A5N5HUR8-F1
#
_cell.length_a   1.000
_cell.length_b   1.000
_cell.length_c   1.000
_cell.angle_alpha   90.00
_cell.angle_beta   90.00
_cell.angle_gamma   90.00
#
_symmetry.space_group_name_H-M   'P 1'
#
loop_
_entity.id
_entity.type
_entity.pdbx_description
1 polymer ?
#
loop_
_entity_poly.entity_id
_entity_poly.type
_entity_poly.pdbx_seq_one_letter_code
_entity_poly.pdbx_strand_id
1 'polypeptide(L)'
;MVEWGGEVVYTRANGEHTAIQMGSGHFAEDGFGKASYFRNLEIVDWENNLNSVADVSTSAEYTKCHDIKSSYNNEWGTHFYYGGPGRNAGCP
;
A
#
# COMPACT_ATOMS: atom_id res chain seq x y z
N MET A 1 6.01 -16.55 5.37
CA MET A 1 5.94 -15.28 4.62
C MET A 1 4.83 -14.47 5.27
N VAL A 2 5.10 -13.21 5.59
CA VAL A 2 4.11 -12.28 6.13
C VAL A 2 3.84 -11.25 5.05
N GLU A 3 2.56 -10.99 4.77
CA GLU A 3 2.14 -10.03 3.76
C GLU A 3 1.27 -8.96 4.41
N TRP A 4 1.51 -7.71 4.02
CA TRP A 4 0.67 -6.58 4.35
C TRP A 4 0.18 -5.97 3.04
N GLY A 5 -1.07 -5.55 2.99
CA GLY A 5 -1.59 -4.92 1.80
C GLY A 5 -3.09 -4.75 1.83
N GLY A 6 -3.64 -4.61 0.64
CA GLY A 6 -5.07 -4.54 0.39
C GLY A 6 -5.35 -5.06 -1.01
N GLU A 7 -6.58 -5.50 -1.22
CA GLU A 7 -7.03 -6.01 -2.50
C GLU A 7 -8.26 -5.21 -2.92
N VAL A 8 -8.31 -4.82 -4.19
CA VAL A 8 -9.53 -4.28 -4.81
C VAL A 8 -10.02 -5.31 -5.80
N VAL A 9 -11.10 -6.00 -5.45
CA VAL A 9 -11.77 -6.92 -6.37
C VAL A 9 -12.87 -6.18 -7.09
N TYR A 10 -12.81 -6.17 -8.42
CA TYR A 10 -13.88 -5.63 -9.25
C TYR A 10 -14.26 -6.61 -10.34
N THR A 11 -15.52 -7.04 -10.34
CA THR A 11 -16.10 -7.78 -11.45
C THR A 11 -16.34 -6.78 -12.58
N ARG A 12 -15.54 -6.89 -13.65
CA ARG A 12 -15.57 -6.01 -14.84
C ARG A 12 -16.85 -6.16 -15.65
N ALA A 13 -18.01 -5.85 -15.05
CA ALA A 13 -19.33 -6.01 -15.68
C ALA A 13 -19.44 -5.26 -17.01
N ASN A 14 -18.69 -4.15 -17.15
CA ASN A 14 -18.68 -3.30 -18.34
C ASN A 14 -17.29 -3.17 -19.01
N GLY A 15 -16.31 -4.01 -18.63
CA GLY A 15 -14.96 -3.97 -19.21
C GLY A 15 -14.04 -2.81 -18.79
N GLU A 16 -14.55 -1.82 -18.05
CA GLU A 16 -13.77 -0.70 -17.52
C GLU A 16 -13.04 -1.06 -16.22
N HIS A 17 -11.94 -0.36 -15.93
CA HIS A 17 -11.24 -0.52 -14.66
C HIS A 17 -11.98 0.18 -13.52
N THR A 18 -11.74 -0.27 -12.29
CA THR A 18 -12.53 0.13 -11.13
C THR A 18 -12.26 1.59 -10.72
N ALA A 19 -13.34 2.34 -10.42
CA ALA A 19 -13.25 3.65 -9.78
C ALA A 19 -13.09 3.56 -8.24
N ILE A 20 -12.93 2.35 -7.69
CA ILE A 20 -12.71 2.15 -6.26
C ILE A 20 -11.34 2.70 -5.88
N GLN A 21 -11.35 3.65 -4.94
CA GLN A 21 -10.16 4.22 -4.35
C GLN A 21 -9.58 3.25 -3.30
N MET A 22 -8.25 3.22 -3.18
CA MET A 22 -7.56 2.53 -2.09
C MET A 22 -7.01 3.53 -1.08
N GLY A 23 -7.19 3.25 0.20
CA GLY A 23 -6.75 4.15 1.28
C GLY A 23 -7.46 5.50 1.19
N SER A 24 -6.67 6.58 1.13
CA SER A 24 -7.14 7.95 0.98
C SER A 24 -7.44 8.35 -0.47
N GLY A 25 -7.19 7.46 -1.45
CA GLY A 25 -7.30 7.76 -2.88
C GLY A 25 -6.11 8.53 -3.46
N HIS A 26 -5.13 8.90 -2.66
CA HIS A 26 -3.86 9.47 -3.10
C HIS A 26 -2.81 8.38 -3.38
N PHE A 27 -1.93 8.62 -4.35
CA PHE A 27 -0.80 7.75 -4.65
C PHE A 27 0.25 7.80 -3.54
N ALA A 28 1.05 6.74 -3.40
CA ALA A 28 2.04 6.56 -2.35
C ALA A 28 3.10 7.68 -2.34
N GLU A 29 3.41 8.27 -3.49
CA GLU A 29 4.37 9.38 -3.62
C GLU A 29 3.88 10.69 -2.98
N ASP A 30 2.57 10.86 -2.80
CA ASP A 30 2.02 12.04 -2.12
C ASP A 30 2.42 12.08 -0.63
N GLY A 31 2.75 10.94 -0.04
CA GLY A 31 3.39 10.83 1.26
C GLY A 31 2.56 11.34 2.45
N PHE A 32 3.26 11.79 3.50
CA PHE A 32 2.64 12.14 4.78
C PHE A 32 1.58 13.24 4.66
N GLY A 33 0.44 13.01 5.32
CA GLY A 33 -0.70 13.94 5.32
C GLY A 33 -1.61 13.84 4.10
N LYS A 34 -1.27 12.97 3.12
CA LYS A 34 -2.06 12.75 1.92
C LYS A 34 -2.32 11.26 1.65
N ALA A 35 -1.26 10.48 1.49
CA ALA A 35 -1.36 9.04 1.24
C ALA A 35 -1.65 8.26 2.53
N SER A 36 -2.34 7.13 2.40
CA SER A 36 -2.49 6.18 3.50
C SER A 36 -1.17 5.45 3.77
N TYR A 37 -0.94 5.03 5.02
CA TYR A 37 0.29 4.37 5.41
C TYR A 37 0.11 3.38 6.54
N PHE A 38 1.02 2.42 6.60
CA PHE A 38 1.34 1.65 7.80
C PHE A 38 2.77 2.01 8.21
N ARG A 39 2.99 2.22 9.50
CA ARG A 39 4.32 2.55 10.05
C ARG A 39 4.63 1.68 11.25
N ASN A 40 5.90 1.64 11.65
CA ASN A 40 6.41 0.81 12.73
C ASN A 40 6.03 -0.66 12.51
N LEU A 41 6.33 -1.18 11.32
CA LEU A 41 6.00 -2.57 10.98
C LEU A 41 6.82 -3.54 11.83
N GLU A 42 6.09 -4.39 12.54
CA GLU A 42 6.64 -5.41 13.43
C GLU A 42 5.91 -6.75 13.22
N ILE A 43 6.61 -7.85 13.49
CA ILE A 43 6.06 -9.20 13.54
C ILE A 43 6.23 -9.79 14.93
N VAL A 44 5.29 -10.64 15.32
CA VAL A 44 5.37 -11.37 16.58
C VAL A 44 6.05 -12.71 16.32
N ASP A 45 7.11 -13.03 17.08
CA ASP A 45 7.78 -14.32 17.01
C ASP A 45 7.14 -15.37 17.94
N TRP A 46 7.72 -16.58 17.95
CA TRP A 46 7.20 -17.71 18.75
C TRP A 46 7.36 -17.50 20.27
N GLU A 47 8.23 -16.59 20.70
CA GLU A 47 8.44 -16.18 22.10
C GLU A 47 7.56 -14.99 22.49
N ASN A 48 6.68 -14.56 21.57
CA ASN A 48 5.79 -13.41 21.73
C ASN A 48 6.53 -12.06 21.81
N ASN A 49 7.72 -11.96 21.22
CA ASN A 49 8.42 -10.68 21.07
C ASN A 49 7.99 -9.96 19.79
N LEU A 50 7.96 -8.63 19.86
CA LEU A 50 7.82 -7.76 18.69
C LEU A 50 9.19 -7.56 18.04
N ASN A 51 9.28 -7.90 16.76
CA ASN A 51 10.49 -7.77 15.96
C ASN A 51 10.22 -6.82 14.79
N SER A 52 10.99 -5.73 14.70
CA SER A 52 10.91 -4.81 13.58
C SER A 52 11.24 -5.50 12.26
N VAL A 53 10.47 -5.19 11.22
CA VAL A 53 10.65 -5.77 9.90
C VAL A 53 11.78 -5.05 9.17
N ALA A 54 12.66 -5.81 8.51
CA ALA A 54 13.66 -5.31 7.56
C ALA A 54 13.36 -5.88 6.16
N ASP A 55 13.90 -5.23 5.12
CA ASP A 55 13.88 -5.74 3.73
C ASP A 55 12.49 -6.04 3.13
N VAL A 56 11.57 -5.07 3.23
CA VAL A 56 10.22 -5.19 2.66
C VAL A 56 10.22 -4.94 1.15
N SER A 57 9.80 -5.95 0.38
CA SER A 57 9.47 -5.80 -1.03
C SER A 57 8.03 -5.33 -1.23
N THR A 58 7.80 -4.48 -2.22
CA THR A 58 6.46 -3.98 -2.57
C THR A 58 6.02 -4.49 -3.94
N SER A 59 4.74 -4.83 -4.08
CA SER A 59 4.13 -5.29 -5.33
C SER A 59 2.77 -4.63 -5.54
N ALA A 60 2.50 -4.19 -6.76
CA ALA A 60 1.18 -3.71 -7.19
C ALA A 60 0.93 -4.14 -8.64
N GLU A 61 -0.25 -4.68 -8.92
CA GLU A 61 -0.59 -5.19 -10.26
C GLU A 61 -0.77 -4.05 -11.27
N TYR A 62 -1.43 -2.96 -10.87
CA TYR A 62 -1.69 -1.80 -11.72
C TYR A 62 -1.27 -0.49 -11.02
N THR A 63 0.03 -0.21 -11.03
CA THR A 63 0.65 0.94 -10.35
C THR A 63 0.06 2.29 -10.74
N LYS A 64 -0.50 2.43 -11.94
CA LYS A 64 -1.16 3.68 -12.37
C LYS A 64 -2.55 3.90 -11.76
N CYS A 65 -3.11 2.88 -11.12
CA CYS A 65 -4.45 2.91 -10.51
C CYS A 65 -4.32 2.96 -9.00
N HIS A 66 -3.44 2.09 -8.49
CA HIS A 66 -3.08 1.96 -7.08
C HIS A 66 -1.62 1.57 -6.99
N ASP A 67 -0.88 2.22 -6.11
CA ASP A 67 0.53 1.94 -5.88
C ASP A 67 0.87 1.81 -4.39
N ILE A 68 2.11 1.41 -4.15
CA ILE A 68 2.67 1.18 -2.83
C ILE A 68 4.17 1.49 -2.90
N LYS A 69 4.68 2.12 -1.84
CA LYS A 69 6.10 2.48 -1.71
C LYS A 69 6.56 2.30 -0.28
N SER A 70 7.54 1.43 -0.08
CA SER A 70 8.18 1.24 1.22
C SER A 70 9.33 2.21 1.42
N SER A 71 9.59 2.56 2.68
CA SER A 71 10.71 3.38 3.11
C SER A 71 11.05 3.07 4.57
N TYR A 72 12.20 3.56 5.02
CA TYR A 72 12.65 3.45 6.40
C TYR A 72 13.20 4.79 6.86
N ASN A 73 12.84 5.19 8.08
CA ASN A 73 13.53 6.22 8.83
C ASN A 73 13.39 5.96 10.34
N ASN A 74 14.20 6.64 11.16
CA ASN A 74 14.23 6.40 12.61
C ASN A 74 12.95 6.80 13.34
N GLU A 75 12.14 7.70 12.78
CA GLU A 75 10.90 8.17 13.42
C GLU A 75 9.71 7.23 13.15
N TRP A 76 9.68 6.60 11.98
CA TRP A 76 8.56 5.80 11.49
C TRP A 76 8.89 4.30 11.43
N GLY A 77 10.14 3.93 11.65
CA GLY A 77 10.65 2.60 11.38
C GLY A 77 10.45 2.22 9.90
N THR A 78 10.39 0.92 9.65
CA THR A 78 9.96 0.40 8.35
C THR A 78 8.48 0.69 8.17
N HIS A 79 8.15 1.37 7.07
CA HIS A 79 6.80 1.81 6.76
C HIS A 79 6.57 1.74 5.25
N PHE A 80 5.31 1.78 4.85
CA PHE A 80 4.95 1.99 3.46
C PHE A 80 3.76 2.92 3.34
N TYR A 81 3.78 3.71 2.27
CA TYR A 81 2.61 4.44 1.78
C TYR A 81 1.92 3.59 0.71
N TYR A 82 0.61 3.70 0.63
CA TYR A 82 -0.20 3.02 -0.37
C TYR A 82 -1.45 3.83 -0.68
N GLY A 83 -2.00 3.61 -1.86
CA GLY A 83 -3.30 4.16 -2.22
C GLY A 83 -3.43 4.33 -3.72
N GLY A 84 -4.33 5.21 -4.11
CA GLY A 84 -4.57 5.56 -5.50
C GLY A 84 -6.06 5.70 -5.80
N PRO A 85 -6.41 6.54 -6.78
CA PRO A 85 -7.79 6.91 -7.03
C PRO A 85 -8.59 5.81 -7.75
N GLY A 86 -7.96 4.70 -8.12
CA GLY A 86 -8.53 3.76 -9.10
C GLY A 86 -8.52 4.41 -10.48
N ARG A 87 -9.65 4.33 -11.20
CA ARG A 87 -9.78 4.84 -12.57
C ARG A 87 -9.41 6.32 -12.68
N ASN A 88 -8.44 6.62 -13.54
CA ASN A 88 -7.94 7.97 -13.80
C ASN A 88 -7.34 8.07 -15.21
N ALA A 89 -6.82 9.24 -15.63
CA ALA A 89 -6.28 9.42 -16.98
C ALA A 89 -5.10 8.47 -17.33
N GLY A 90 -4.32 8.04 -16.34
CA GLY A 90 -3.25 7.05 -16.49
C GLY A 90 -3.71 5.60 -16.31
N CYS A 91 -4.94 5.40 -15.86
CA CYS A 91 -5.56 4.11 -15.57
C CYS A 91 -7.03 4.12 -16.06
N PRO A 92 -7.26 3.93 -17.37
CA PRO A 92 -8.60 3.96 -17.95
C PRO A 92 -9.45 2.74 -17.58
#